data_AF-H1D0E4-F1
#
_entry.id   AF-H1D0E4-F1
#
_cell.length_a   1.000
_cell.length_b   1.000
_cell.length_c   1.000
_cell.angle_alpha   90.00
_cell.angle_beta   90.00
_cell.angle_gamma   90.00
#
_symmetry.space_group_name_H-M   'P 1'
#
loop_
_entity.id
_entity.type
_entity.pdbx_description
1 polymer ?
#
loop_
_entity_poly.entity_id
_entity_poly.type
_entity_poly.pdbx_seq_one_letter_code
_entity_poly.pdbx_strand_id
1 'polypeptide(L)'
;MHDEQMTEEKKKIIHLLLSHMTGRFYPLACQSFAVPDMTVDRAVTAMARKKNLPWADNKKVRNSVIRKYVHFRLELASLMVKSDSRCSDFLAETVKNSLDFDITRSFSGEFDNVRRALLPFKSPFSMESGMVIPLITYLSAETGVSLSPLTDYLMKETEEYMARVKEESASFMDALSFCNPDFHDTTALKLPFLLLQCICENLGMEEGGLVTESAQILMPLSEVTPYMAKKKLTPAGARFFYHYIVFRAMVLSFFGSYMYQDRKLRDSIYKGVMKSRPVMRLIRTARAIHFLADEDFIMNQRLYLKINMFMRQWAIFDPKRKEHYYRYYPNFTSYIGDRMEDESFGDRINLLLDEFCQADRFTLSERDRNFLLQETAAYINTVSHAMYFAYNIGFRRPEDFIDSRWNERTKNPLLKGFKKIFGL
;
A
#
# COMPACT_ATOMS: atom_id res chain seq x y z
N MET A 1 15.78 -22.26 -17.35
CA MET A 1 15.96 -21.98 -15.90
C MET A 1 16.01 -20.48 -15.58
N HIS A 2 16.90 -19.67 -16.17
CA HIS A 2 16.96 -18.21 -15.93
C HIS A 2 15.69 -17.46 -16.42
N ASP A 3 15.24 -17.74 -17.65
CA ASP A 3 14.07 -17.10 -18.24
C ASP A 3 12.75 -17.50 -17.57
N GLU A 4 12.67 -18.73 -17.06
CA GLU A 4 11.49 -19.25 -16.34
C GLU A 4 11.30 -18.52 -15.00
N GLN A 5 12.38 -18.29 -14.26
CA GLN A 5 12.32 -17.58 -12.98
C GLN A 5 12.03 -16.09 -13.17
N MET A 6 12.64 -15.44 -14.15
CA MET A 6 12.33 -14.05 -14.51
C MET A 6 10.87 -13.88 -14.97
N THR A 7 10.33 -14.88 -15.67
CA THR A 7 8.93 -14.91 -16.08
C THR A 7 8.00 -15.01 -14.86
N GLU A 8 8.33 -15.85 -13.87
CA GLU A 8 7.55 -15.94 -12.63
C GLU A 8 7.58 -14.64 -11.81
N GLU A 9 8.71 -13.95 -11.73
CA GLU A 9 8.79 -12.65 -11.04
C GLU A 9 8.01 -11.55 -11.76
N LYS A 10 8.07 -11.49 -13.11
CA LYS A 10 7.22 -10.59 -13.89
C LYS A 10 5.74 -10.87 -13.66
N LYS A 11 5.33 -12.14 -13.60
CA LYS A 11 3.95 -12.52 -13.27
C LYS A 11 3.53 -12.06 -11.87
N LYS A 12 4.40 -12.17 -10.87
CA LYS A 12 4.14 -11.66 -9.51
C LYS A 12 3.93 -10.14 -9.52
N ILE A 13 4.81 -9.38 -10.19
CA ILE A 13 4.71 -7.92 -10.28
C ILE A 13 3.42 -7.51 -11.02
N ILE A 14 3.10 -8.18 -12.14
CA ILE A 14 1.85 -7.97 -12.87
C ILE A 14 0.64 -8.21 -11.94
N HIS A 15 0.63 -9.32 -11.19
CA HIS A 15 -0.44 -9.62 -10.26
C HIS A 15 -0.58 -8.56 -9.16
N LEU A 16 0.53 -8.07 -8.62
CA LEU A 16 0.54 -7.00 -7.61
C LEU A 16 0.05 -5.68 -8.18
N LEU A 17 0.51 -5.30 -9.38
CA LEU A 17 0.06 -4.08 -10.07
C LEU A 17 -1.44 -4.14 -10.34
N LEU A 18 -1.96 -5.27 -10.84
CA LEU A 18 -3.38 -5.47 -11.07
C LEU A 18 -4.18 -5.44 -9.76
N SER A 19 -3.68 -6.06 -8.69
CA SER A 19 -4.31 -6.00 -7.36
C SER A 19 -4.35 -4.56 -6.82
N HIS A 20 -3.29 -3.79 -7.00
CA HIS A 20 -3.24 -2.38 -6.63
C HIS A 20 -4.18 -1.54 -7.46
N MET A 21 -4.25 -1.82 -8.77
CA MET A 21 -5.15 -1.17 -9.70
C MET A 21 -6.58 -1.38 -9.23
N THR A 22 -6.99 -2.62 -9.02
CA THR A 22 -8.28 -2.98 -8.44
C THR A 22 -8.53 -2.24 -7.12
N GLY A 23 -7.56 -2.28 -6.20
CA GLY A 23 -7.55 -1.55 -4.92
C GLY A 23 -7.81 -0.04 -5.00
N ARG A 24 -7.41 0.59 -6.11
CA ARG A 24 -7.36 2.05 -6.26
C ARG A 24 -8.68 2.64 -6.76
N PHE A 25 -9.41 1.93 -7.62
CA PHE A 25 -10.59 2.48 -8.30
C PHE A 25 -11.85 2.53 -7.44
N TYR A 26 -11.98 1.70 -6.39
CA TYR A 26 -13.14 1.77 -5.49
C TYR A 26 -13.17 3.03 -4.62
N PRO A 27 -12.09 3.41 -3.90
CA PRO A 27 -12.03 4.70 -3.22
C PRO A 27 -12.30 5.87 -4.17
N LEU A 28 -11.77 5.79 -5.40
CA LEU A 28 -11.97 6.79 -6.43
C LEU A 28 -13.44 6.94 -6.83
N ALA A 29 -14.14 5.82 -7.03
CA ALA A 29 -15.56 5.79 -7.35
C ALA A 29 -16.43 6.36 -6.20
N CYS A 30 -15.98 6.23 -4.95
CA CYS A 30 -16.66 6.73 -3.75
C CYS A 30 -16.40 8.22 -3.45
N GLN A 31 -15.44 8.86 -4.11
CA GLN A 31 -15.07 10.26 -3.91
C GLN A 31 -15.95 11.19 -4.75
N SER A 32 -16.28 12.37 -4.22
CA SER A 32 -16.88 13.44 -5.03
C SER A 32 -15.80 14.30 -5.67
N PHE A 33 -16.01 14.66 -6.93
CA PHE A 33 -15.11 15.54 -7.67
C PHE A 33 -15.68 16.97 -7.78
N ALA A 34 -17.00 17.10 -7.95
CA ALA A 34 -17.64 18.42 -7.99
C ALA A 34 -17.64 19.13 -6.64
N VAL A 35 -17.47 18.38 -5.54
CA VAL A 35 -17.29 18.90 -4.18
C VAL A 35 -16.07 18.22 -3.52
N PRO A 36 -14.90 18.89 -3.52
CA PRO A 36 -13.67 18.34 -2.94
C PRO A 36 -13.83 17.91 -1.47
N ASP A 37 -13.03 16.93 -1.05
CA ASP A 37 -12.99 16.39 0.32
C ASP A 37 -14.32 15.79 0.84
N MET A 38 -15.27 15.51 -0.07
CA MET A 38 -16.52 14.83 0.25
C MET A 38 -16.60 13.47 -0.44
N THR A 39 -17.30 12.54 0.22
CA THR A 39 -17.74 11.30 -0.45
C THR A 39 -18.90 11.61 -1.40
N VAL A 40 -19.04 10.82 -2.46
CA VAL A 40 -20.14 10.95 -3.42
C VAL A 40 -21.50 10.85 -2.73
N ASP A 41 -21.62 10.02 -1.70
CA ASP A 41 -22.82 9.92 -0.86
C ASP A 41 -23.21 11.26 -0.22
N ARG A 42 -22.26 11.91 0.45
CA ARG A 42 -22.51 13.19 1.11
C ARG A 42 -22.79 14.30 0.11
N ALA A 43 -22.07 14.32 -1.02
CA ALA A 43 -22.23 15.34 -2.05
C ALA A 43 -23.58 15.22 -2.76
N VAL A 44 -23.98 14.01 -3.19
CA VAL A 44 -25.30 13.75 -3.79
C VAL A 44 -26.41 14.05 -2.79
N THR A 45 -26.26 13.67 -1.51
CA THR A 45 -27.24 13.99 -0.47
C THR A 45 -27.41 15.50 -0.28
N ALA A 46 -26.30 16.24 -0.21
CA ALA A 46 -26.33 17.70 -0.08
C ALA A 46 -27.00 18.35 -1.29
N MET A 47 -26.72 17.86 -2.50
CA MET A 47 -27.31 18.36 -3.73
C MET A 47 -28.80 18.04 -3.85
N ALA A 48 -29.21 16.83 -3.45
CA ALA A 48 -30.61 16.44 -3.42
C ALA A 48 -31.43 17.32 -2.46
N ARG A 49 -30.87 17.63 -1.28
CA ARG A 49 -31.47 18.58 -0.32
C ARG A 49 -31.52 19.99 -0.88
N LYS A 50 -30.44 20.48 -1.49
CA LYS A 50 -30.38 21.81 -2.13
C LYS A 50 -31.43 21.97 -3.24
N LYS A 51 -31.77 20.89 -3.93
CA LYS A 51 -32.79 20.85 -5.00
C LYS A 51 -34.19 20.49 -4.48
N ASN A 52 -34.40 20.40 -3.16
CA ASN A 52 -35.67 20.04 -2.51
C ASN A 52 -36.28 18.73 -3.05
N LEU A 53 -35.44 17.71 -3.30
CA LEU A 53 -35.92 16.44 -3.84
C LEU A 53 -36.64 15.62 -2.76
N PRO A 54 -37.84 15.05 -3.03
CA PRO A 54 -38.64 14.33 -2.02
C PRO A 54 -37.92 13.14 -1.38
N TRP A 55 -36.98 12.53 -2.10
CA TRP A 55 -36.21 11.39 -1.64
C TRP A 55 -34.93 11.78 -0.89
N ALA A 56 -34.58 13.07 -0.84
CA ALA A 56 -33.34 13.55 -0.24
C ALA A 56 -33.18 13.13 1.23
N ASP A 57 -34.27 12.96 1.98
CA ASP A 57 -34.23 12.49 3.37
C ASP A 57 -34.55 11.00 3.55
N ASN A 58 -34.95 10.29 2.47
CA ASN A 58 -35.17 8.85 2.49
C ASN A 58 -33.85 8.05 2.38
N LYS A 59 -33.36 7.54 3.51
CA LYS A 59 -32.10 6.77 3.59
C LYS A 59 -32.08 5.55 2.67
N LYS A 60 -33.18 4.82 2.52
CA LYS A 60 -33.25 3.60 1.69
C LYS A 60 -33.04 3.94 0.22
N VAL A 61 -33.73 4.99 -0.25
CA VAL A 61 -33.63 5.45 -1.64
C VAL A 61 -32.25 6.04 -1.92
N ARG A 62 -31.73 6.91 -1.04
CA ARG A 62 -30.36 7.45 -1.18
C ARG A 62 -29.33 6.34 -1.32
N ASN A 63 -29.34 5.36 -0.41
CA ASN A 63 -28.39 4.25 -0.45
C ASN A 63 -28.49 3.41 -1.73
N SER A 64 -29.67 3.33 -2.35
CA SER A 64 -29.87 2.65 -3.64
C SER A 64 -29.27 3.45 -4.80
N VAL A 65 -29.56 4.76 -4.86
CA VAL A 65 -29.00 5.68 -5.86
C VAL A 65 -27.48 5.67 -5.81
N ILE A 66 -26.89 5.82 -4.62
CA ILE A 66 -25.43 5.87 -4.44
C ILE A 66 -24.78 4.56 -4.84
N ARG A 67 -25.29 3.41 -4.39
CA ARG A 67 -24.70 2.11 -4.73
C ARG A 67 -24.69 1.85 -6.24
N LYS A 68 -25.81 2.13 -6.91
CA LYS A 68 -25.91 2.00 -8.38
C LYS A 68 -25.01 2.97 -9.13
N TYR A 69 -24.89 4.21 -8.65
CA TYR A 69 -24.00 5.19 -9.27
C TYR A 69 -22.51 4.85 -9.05
N VAL A 70 -22.13 4.34 -7.87
CA VAL A 70 -20.77 3.82 -7.62
C VAL A 70 -20.47 2.61 -8.51
N HIS A 71 -21.43 1.69 -8.66
CA HIS A 71 -21.29 0.56 -9.59
C HIS A 71 -21.11 1.03 -11.04
N PHE A 72 -21.90 2.00 -11.50
CA PHE A 72 -21.72 2.62 -12.81
C PHE A 72 -20.30 3.20 -13.00
N ARG A 73 -19.78 3.91 -11.99
CA ARG A 73 -18.42 4.48 -12.03
C ARG A 73 -17.34 3.41 -12.17
N LEU A 74 -17.44 2.31 -11.41
CA LEU A 74 -16.49 1.19 -11.50
C LEU A 74 -16.50 0.55 -12.88
N GLU A 75 -17.68 0.32 -13.44
CA GLU A 75 -17.83 -0.23 -14.79
C GLU A 75 -17.33 0.74 -15.87
N LEU A 76 -17.55 2.05 -15.68
CA LEU A 76 -16.98 3.09 -16.54
C LEU A 76 -15.45 3.07 -16.50
N ALA A 77 -14.84 2.99 -15.32
CA ALA A 77 -13.39 2.88 -15.19
C ALA A 77 -12.86 1.59 -15.83
N SER A 78 -13.54 0.46 -15.64
CA SER A 78 -13.20 -0.81 -16.28
C SER A 78 -13.23 -0.70 -17.81
N LEU A 79 -14.25 -0.05 -18.37
CA LEU A 79 -14.38 0.21 -19.79
C LEU A 79 -13.24 1.10 -20.33
N MET A 80 -12.91 2.18 -19.61
CA MET A 80 -11.81 3.08 -19.97
C MET A 80 -10.46 2.38 -19.97
N VAL A 81 -10.14 1.67 -18.88
CA VAL A 81 -8.89 0.92 -18.72
C VAL A 81 -8.73 -0.17 -19.79
N LYS A 82 -9.80 -0.91 -20.09
CA LYS A 82 -9.78 -1.93 -21.16
C LYS A 82 -9.65 -1.32 -22.56
N SER A 83 -10.04 -0.06 -22.74
CA SER A 83 -9.81 0.65 -24.00
C SER A 83 -8.37 1.14 -24.08
N ASP A 84 -7.84 1.73 -23.01
CA ASP A 84 -6.46 2.21 -22.94
C ASP A 84 -5.45 1.08 -23.15
N SER A 85 -5.72 -0.12 -22.63
CA SER A 85 -4.83 -1.27 -22.79
C SER A 85 -4.70 -1.79 -24.22
N ARG A 86 -5.62 -1.43 -25.13
CA ARG A 86 -5.58 -1.86 -26.55
C ARG A 86 -4.44 -1.23 -27.34
N CYS A 87 -3.70 -0.28 -26.76
CA CYS A 87 -2.50 0.28 -27.38
C CYS A 87 -1.35 -0.73 -27.51
N SER A 88 -1.42 -1.86 -26.80
CA SER A 88 -0.41 -2.92 -26.82
C SER A 88 -1.06 -4.29 -26.63
N ASP A 89 -0.72 -5.27 -27.47
CA ASP A 89 -1.24 -6.64 -27.35
C ASP A 89 -0.93 -7.26 -25.97
N PHE A 90 0.25 -6.95 -25.43
CA PHE A 90 0.66 -7.38 -24.09
C PHE A 90 -0.25 -6.79 -23.00
N LEU A 91 -0.52 -5.49 -23.04
CA LEU A 91 -1.39 -4.82 -22.07
C LEU A 91 -2.83 -5.31 -22.20
N ALA A 92 -3.31 -5.44 -23.44
CA ALA A 92 -4.64 -5.95 -23.74
C ALA A 92 -4.84 -7.34 -23.14
N GLU A 93 -3.92 -8.27 -23.37
CA GLU A 93 -4.03 -9.63 -22.84
C GLU A 93 -3.87 -9.68 -21.31
N THR A 94 -2.97 -8.86 -20.75
CA THR A 94 -2.76 -8.77 -19.29
C THR A 94 -4.00 -8.26 -18.55
N VAL A 95 -4.70 -7.27 -19.11
CA VAL A 95 -5.87 -6.63 -18.48
C VAL A 95 -7.15 -7.44 -18.72
N LYS A 96 -7.29 -8.07 -19.88
CA LYS A 96 -8.53 -8.70 -20.38
C LYS A 96 -9.21 -9.68 -19.40
N ASN A 97 -8.43 -10.51 -18.72
CA ASN A 97 -8.96 -11.58 -17.86
C ASN A 97 -8.76 -11.32 -16.35
N SER A 98 -8.11 -10.22 -15.98
CA SER A 98 -7.64 -10.01 -14.60
C SER A 98 -8.07 -8.68 -14.01
N LEU A 99 -8.62 -7.77 -14.82
CA LEU A 99 -9.20 -6.54 -14.34
C LEU A 99 -10.63 -6.78 -13.85
N ASP A 100 -10.73 -6.98 -12.54
CA ASP A 100 -11.99 -6.96 -11.83
C ASP A 100 -11.93 -5.88 -10.76
N PHE A 101 -12.62 -4.75 -10.99
CA PHE A 101 -12.71 -3.66 -10.01
C PHE A 101 -13.73 -3.95 -8.90
N ASP A 102 -14.34 -5.12 -8.94
CA ASP A 102 -15.31 -5.63 -7.97
C ASP A 102 -14.61 -6.11 -6.69
N ILE A 103 -13.88 -5.21 -6.01
CA ILE A 103 -13.15 -5.52 -4.75
C ILE A 103 -14.09 -6.04 -3.66
N THR A 104 -15.39 -5.89 -3.86
CA THR A 104 -16.39 -6.59 -3.08
C THR A 104 -17.41 -7.13 -4.07
N ARG A 105 -17.52 -8.45 -4.23
CA ARG A 105 -18.62 -9.15 -4.96
C ARG A 105 -20.03 -8.57 -4.70
N SER A 106 -20.17 -7.73 -3.68
CA SER A 106 -21.28 -6.85 -3.31
C SER A 106 -21.82 -5.90 -4.39
N PHE A 107 -21.08 -5.56 -5.45
CA PHE A 107 -21.59 -4.66 -6.51
C PHE A 107 -21.95 -5.38 -7.81
N SER A 108 -21.56 -6.63 -7.99
CA SER A 108 -21.99 -7.46 -9.12
C SER A 108 -23.52 -7.46 -9.25
N GLY A 109 -24.02 -6.92 -10.36
CA GLY A 109 -25.47 -6.84 -10.61
C GLY A 109 -26.22 -5.80 -9.76
N GLU A 110 -25.55 -4.83 -9.13
CA GLU A 110 -26.25 -3.80 -8.35
C GLU A 110 -27.04 -2.83 -9.24
N PHE A 111 -26.65 -2.66 -10.51
CA PHE A 111 -27.29 -1.78 -11.49
C PHE A 111 -27.55 -2.57 -12.78
N ASP A 112 -28.80 -3.02 -12.98
CA ASP A 112 -29.15 -3.96 -14.05
C ASP A 112 -28.92 -3.36 -15.44
N ASN A 113 -29.23 -2.08 -15.60
CA ASN A 113 -29.09 -1.35 -16.86
C ASN A 113 -27.73 -0.66 -17.02
N VAL A 114 -26.71 -1.00 -16.22
CA VAL A 114 -25.38 -0.37 -16.29
C VAL A 114 -24.79 -0.39 -17.69
N ARG A 115 -24.92 -1.51 -18.42
CA ARG A 115 -24.43 -1.62 -19.80
C ARG A 115 -25.10 -0.65 -20.75
N ARG A 116 -26.40 -0.38 -20.57
CA ARG A 116 -27.16 0.58 -21.38
C ARG A 116 -26.81 2.01 -21.00
N ALA A 117 -26.62 2.28 -19.71
CA ALA A 117 -26.14 3.57 -19.22
C ALA A 117 -24.73 3.92 -19.74
N LEU A 118 -23.88 2.92 -19.97
CA LEU A 118 -22.52 3.09 -20.49
C LEU A 118 -22.43 3.26 -22.01
N LEU A 119 -23.48 2.95 -22.78
CA LEU A 119 -23.44 3.02 -24.25
C LEU A 119 -22.96 4.37 -24.82
N PRO A 120 -23.29 5.54 -24.22
CA PRO A 120 -22.76 6.82 -24.68
C PRO A 120 -21.25 6.99 -24.47
N PHE A 121 -20.68 6.32 -23.47
CA PHE A 121 -19.28 6.48 -23.07
C PHE A 121 -18.37 5.60 -23.93
N LYS A 122 -17.70 6.21 -24.90
CA LYS A 122 -16.80 5.51 -25.84
C LYS A 122 -15.47 6.25 -25.96
N SER A 123 -14.42 5.55 -26.37
CA SER A 123 -13.12 6.15 -26.71
C SER A 123 -13.31 7.28 -27.74
N PRO A 124 -12.72 8.48 -27.55
CA PRO A 124 -11.61 8.82 -26.63
C PRO A 124 -12.02 9.21 -25.20
N PHE A 125 -13.25 8.93 -24.78
CA PHE A 125 -13.81 9.24 -23.45
C PHE A 125 -13.78 10.73 -23.11
N SER A 126 -14.22 11.56 -24.06
CA SER A 126 -14.57 12.96 -23.81
C SER A 126 -16.04 13.08 -23.43
N MET A 127 -16.35 13.89 -22.42
CA MET A 127 -17.74 14.14 -22.03
C MET A 127 -18.43 15.05 -23.04
N GLU A 128 -19.53 14.59 -23.63
CA GLU A 128 -20.40 15.40 -24.49
C GLU A 128 -21.70 15.75 -23.79
N SER A 129 -22.33 16.86 -24.21
CA SER A 129 -23.63 17.29 -23.68
C SER A 129 -24.67 16.18 -23.83
N GLY A 130 -25.26 15.76 -22.70
CA GLY A 130 -26.32 14.75 -22.69
C GLY A 130 -25.86 13.30 -22.57
N MET A 131 -24.56 13.00 -22.51
CA MET A 131 -24.07 11.61 -22.30
C MET A 131 -24.54 10.97 -20.99
N VAL A 132 -24.81 11.79 -19.97
CA VAL A 132 -25.35 11.34 -18.67
C VAL A 132 -26.87 11.12 -18.70
N ILE A 133 -27.58 11.47 -19.80
CA ILE A 133 -29.04 11.28 -19.89
C ILE A 133 -29.41 9.80 -19.73
N PRO A 134 -28.82 8.83 -20.45
CA PRO A 134 -29.13 7.42 -20.26
C PRO A 134 -28.84 6.93 -18.84
N LEU A 135 -27.73 7.36 -18.24
CA LEU A 135 -27.42 7.09 -16.83
C LEU A 135 -28.56 7.53 -15.92
N ILE A 136 -29.03 8.77 -16.07
CA ILE A 136 -30.12 9.34 -15.28
C ILE A 136 -31.41 8.58 -15.51
N THR A 137 -31.76 8.31 -16.77
CA THR A 137 -32.98 7.58 -17.13
C THR A 137 -33.02 6.22 -16.46
N TYR A 138 -31.94 5.44 -16.57
CA TYR A 138 -31.89 4.08 -16.03
C TYR A 138 -31.76 4.05 -14.51
N LEU A 139 -30.95 4.94 -13.91
CA LEU A 139 -30.90 5.06 -12.46
C LEU A 139 -32.27 5.46 -11.89
N SER A 140 -32.97 6.41 -12.54
CA SER A 140 -34.31 6.81 -12.10
C SER A 140 -35.32 5.68 -12.19
N ALA A 141 -35.29 4.90 -13.28
CA ALA A 141 -36.16 3.75 -13.45
C ALA A 141 -35.94 2.69 -12.35
N GLU A 142 -34.69 2.36 -12.04
CA GLU A 142 -34.37 1.31 -11.05
C GLU A 142 -34.49 1.76 -9.59
N THR A 143 -34.38 3.07 -9.32
CA THR A 143 -34.49 3.61 -7.95
C THR A 143 -35.91 4.10 -7.63
N GLY A 144 -36.78 4.20 -8.63
CA GLY A 144 -38.16 4.69 -8.49
C GLY A 144 -38.25 6.19 -8.21
N VAL A 145 -37.17 6.96 -8.44
CA VAL A 145 -37.13 8.40 -8.18
C VAL A 145 -36.53 9.20 -9.33
N SER A 146 -37.05 10.41 -9.53
CA SER A 146 -36.52 11.31 -10.55
C SER A 146 -35.16 11.89 -10.12
N LEU A 147 -34.16 11.65 -10.96
CA LEU A 147 -32.80 12.18 -10.86
C LEU A 147 -32.53 13.30 -11.88
N SER A 148 -33.50 13.60 -12.77
CA SER A 148 -33.39 14.68 -13.76
C SER A 148 -32.96 16.04 -13.17
N PRO A 149 -33.39 16.44 -11.95
CA PRO A 149 -32.92 17.69 -11.34
C PRO A 149 -31.43 17.72 -10.99
N LEU A 150 -30.74 16.57 -11.03
CA LEU A 150 -29.31 16.42 -10.78
C LEU A 150 -28.49 16.29 -12.07
N THR A 151 -29.07 16.56 -13.25
CA THR A 151 -28.40 16.37 -14.55
C THR A 151 -27.06 17.09 -14.64
N ASP A 152 -27.05 18.40 -14.43
CA ASP A 152 -25.82 19.20 -14.53
C ASP A 152 -24.77 18.76 -13.49
N TYR A 153 -25.23 18.38 -12.30
CA TYR A 153 -24.36 17.89 -11.24
C TYR A 153 -23.71 16.56 -11.62
N LEU A 154 -24.50 15.56 -12.02
CA LEU A 154 -24.00 14.24 -12.42
C LEU A 154 -23.15 14.30 -13.70
N MET A 155 -23.43 15.25 -14.59
CA MET A 155 -22.60 15.53 -15.76
C MET A 155 -21.20 15.97 -15.36
N LYS A 156 -21.09 17.08 -14.60
CA LYS A 156 -19.80 17.59 -14.11
C LYS A 156 -19.05 16.54 -13.30
N GLU A 157 -19.76 15.89 -12.39
CA GLU A 157 -19.21 14.91 -11.48
C GLU A 157 -18.68 13.66 -12.22
N THR A 158 -19.33 13.23 -13.31
CA THR A 158 -18.86 12.09 -14.12
C THR A 158 -17.69 12.49 -15.03
N GLU A 159 -17.70 13.70 -15.57
CA GLU A 159 -16.60 14.25 -16.37
C GLU A 159 -15.29 14.31 -15.58
N GLU A 160 -15.32 14.90 -14.39
CA GLU A 160 -14.14 15.00 -13.53
C GLU A 160 -13.67 13.62 -13.04
N TYR A 161 -14.60 12.70 -12.78
CA TYR A 161 -14.28 11.30 -12.50
C TYR A 161 -13.53 10.63 -13.65
N MET A 162 -14.01 10.78 -14.90
CA MET A 162 -13.34 10.22 -16.09
C MET A 162 -11.94 10.80 -16.28
N ALA A 163 -11.76 12.12 -16.08
CA ALA A 163 -10.45 12.75 -16.13
C ALA A 163 -9.48 12.12 -15.12
N ARG A 164 -9.95 11.87 -13.88
CA ARG A 164 -9.13 11.26 -12.84
C ARG A 164 -8.86 9.77 -13.08
N VAL A 165 -9.82 9.03 -13.62
CA VAL A 165 -9.64 7.64 -14.06
C VAL A 165 -8.54 7.54 -15.11
N LYS A 166 -8.53 8.46 -16.09
CA LYS A 166 -7.51 8.51 -17.14
C LYS A 166 -6.10 8.78 -16.60
N GLU A 167 -5.98 9.67 -15.61
CA GLU A 167 -4.70 9.94 -14.95
C GLU A 167 -4.18 8.73 -14.16
N GLU A 168 -5.05 8.08 -13.38
CA GLU A 168 -4.67 6.89 -12.61
C GLU A 168 -4.41 5.70 -13.55
N SER A 169 -5.22 5.48 -14.59
CA SER A 169 -5.05 4.38 -15.57
C SER A 169 -3.72 4.49 -16.30
N ALA A 170 -3.34 5.69 -16.74
CA ALA A 170 -2.06 5.93 -17.41
C ALA A 170 -0.88 5.48 -16.55
N SER A 171 -0.89 5.79 -15.25
CA SER A 171 0.17 5.37 -14.31
C SER A 171 0.29 3.84 -14.23
N PHE A 172 -0.83 3.11 -14.25
CA PHE A 172 -0.83 1.64 -14.25
C PHE A 172 -0.42 1.05 -15.60
N MET A 173 -0.88 1.61 -16.72
CA MET A 173 -0.51 1.15 -18.06
C MET A 173 0.98 1.36 -18.31
N ASP A 174 1.51 2.52 -17.92
CA ASP A 174 2.93 2.81 -17.97
C ASP A 174 3.68 1.77 -17.14
N ALA A 175 3.31 1.55 -15.87
CA ALA A 175 3.95 0.55 -15.01
C ALA A 175 3.89 -0.88 -15.59
N LEU A 176 2.75 -1.30 -16.12
CA LEU A 176 2.58 -2.61 -16.75
C LEU A 176 3.42 -2.73 -18.03
N SER A 177 3.60 -1.65 -18.80
CA SER A 177 4.40 -1.68 -20.02
C SER A 177 5.87 -2.08 -19.76
N PHE A 178 6.44 -1.72 -18.60
CA PHE A 178 7.79 -2.15 -18.17
C PHE A 178 7.87 -3.66 -17.86
N CYS A 179 6.73 -4.32 -17.66
CA CYS A 179 6.68 -5.77 -17.45
C CYS A 179 6.64 -6.56 -18.77
N ASN A 180 6.53 -5.91 -19.93
CA ASN A 180 6.50 -6.57 -21.23
C ASN A 180 7.77 -7.45 -21.41
N PRO A 181 7.63 -8.73 -21.82
CA PRO A 181 8.75 -9.61 -22.17
C PRO A 181 9.77 -8.97 -23.13
N ASP A 182 9.29 -8.21 -24.12
CA ASP A 182 10.08 -7.64 -25.21
C ASP A 182 10.55 -6.19 -24.93
N PHE A 183 10.35 -5.69 -23.72
CA PHE A 183 10.85 -4.36 -23.34
C PHE A 183 12.39 -4.38 -23.24
N HIS A 184 13.05 -3.83 -24.26
CA HIS A 184 14.51 -3.82 -24.41
C HIS A 184 15.17 -2.44 -24.16
N ASP A 185 14.39 -1.38 -23.93
CA ASP A 185 14.95 -0.04 -23.78
C ASP A 185 15.63 0.14 -22.40
N THR A 186 16.94 0.35 -22.45
CA THR A 186 17.85 0.33 -21.30
C THR A 186 18.50 1.69 -21.02
N THR A 187 18.04 2.79 -21.64
CA THR A 187 18.72 4.10 -21.47
C THR A 187 17.83 5.29 -21.11
N ALA A 188 16.51 5.20 -21.24
CA ALA A 188 15.65 6.35 -20.93
C ALA A 188 14.36 5.90 -20.25
N LEU A 189 14.36 5.87 -18.92
CA LEU A 189 13.29 6.38 -18.05
C LEU A 189 13.49 5.86 -16.63
N LYS A 190 13.32 6.76 -15.66
CA LYS A 190 13.10 6.38 -14.27
C LYS A 190 11.88 5.46 -14.22
N LEU A 191 11.97 4.33 -13.52
CA LEU A 191 10.82 3.45 -13.36
C LEU A 191 9.61 4.24 -12.83
N PRO A 192 8.39 3.99 -13.34
CA PRO A 192 7.19 4.65 -12.87
C PRO A 192 7.05 4.48 -11.37
N PHE A 193 6.70 5.56 -10.67
CA PHE A 193 6.64 5.56 -9.21
C PHE A 193 5.74 4.45 -8.67
N LEU A 194 4.62 4.16 -9.34
CA LEU A 194 3.72 3.08 -8.98
C LEU A 194 4.38 1.70 -9.05
N LEU A 195 5.20 1.43 -10.07
CA LEU A 195 5.98 0.20 -10.16
C LEU A 195 6.98 0.11 -9.00
N LEU A 196 7.61 1.23 -8.61
CA LEU A 196 8.48 1.27 -7.42
C LEU A 196 7.72 0.92 -6.15
N GLN A 197 6.49 1.44 -5.98
CA GLN A 197 5.65 1.14 -4.85
C GLN A 197 5.32 -0.36 -4.76
N CYS A 198 4.96 -0.99 -5.88
CA CYS A 198 4.65 -2.42 -5.92
C CYS A 198 5.89 -3.28 -5.62
N ILE A 199 7.06 -2.94 -6.17
CA ILE A 199 8.33 -3.61 -5.86
C ILE A 199 8.65 -3.51 -4.36
N CYS A 200 8.54 -2.30 -3.80
CA CYS A 200 8.81 -2.04 -2.39
C CYS A 200 7.81 -2.75 -1.47
N GLU A 201 6.53 -2.85 -1.88
CA GLU A 201 5.54 -3.62 -1.14
C GLU A 201 5.86 -5.12 -1.17
N ASN A 202 6.24 -5.69 -2.33
CA ASN A 202 6.64 -7.08 -2.42
C ASN A 202 7.86 -7.39 -1.55
N LEU A 203 8.86 -6.52 -1.62
CA LEU A 203 10.05 -6.63 -0.78
C LEU A 203 9.69 -6.58 0.71
N GLY A 204 8.84 -5.63 1.11
CA GLY A 204 8.33 -5.58 2.48
C GLY A 204 7.64 -6.88 2.90
N MET A 205 6.89 -7.53 2.00
CA MET A 205 6.25 -8.82 2.30
C MET A 205 7.27 -9.94 2.52
N GLU A 206 8.34 -9.98 1.74
CA GLU A 206 9.45 -10.95 1.88
C GLU A 206 10.24 -10.73 3.18
N GLU A 207 10.48 -9.46 3.53
CA GLU A 207 11.21 -9.07 4.73
C GLU A 207 10.36 -9.08 6.01
N GLY A 208 9.05 -9.36 5.89
CA GLY A 208 8.16 -9.47 7.04
C GLY A 208 8.59 -10.54 8.05
N GLY A 209 9.32 -11.56 7.59
CA GLY A 209 9.98 -12.53 8.46
C GLY A 209 10.99 -11.88 9.40
N LEU A 210 11.83 -10.93 8.95
CA LEU A 210 12.78 -10.21 9.82
C LEU A 210 12.09 -9.44 10.94
N VAL A 211 10.89 -8.92 10.67
CA VAL A 211 10.06 -8.21 11.66
C VAL A 211 9.51 -9.17 12.72
N THR A 212 9.43 -10.47 12.44
CA THR A 212 8.88 -11.47 13.37
C THR A 212 9.87 -12.52 13.89
N GLU A 213 11.01 -12.77 13.24
CA GLU A 213 11.83 -14.01 13.39
C GLU A 213 13.32 -13.80 13.75
N SER A 214 13.80 -12.57 14.00
CA SER A 214 15.21 -12.37 14.41
C SER A 214 15.59 -13.30 15.58
N ALA A 215 16.75 -13.98 15.49
CA ALA A 215 17.07 -15.20 16.24
C ALA A 215 17.12 -15.06 17.79
N GLN A 216 17.15 -13.84 18.33
CA GLN A 216 16.98 -13.58 19.78
C GLN A 216 15.50 -13.53 20.22
N ILE A 217 14.58 -13.47 19.25
CA ILE A 217 13.15 -13.28 19.40
C ILE A 217 12.39 -14.60 19.31
N LEU A 218 12.96 -15.66 18.71
CA LEU A 218 12.24 -16.93 18.59
C LEU A 218 12.13 -17.72 19.90
N MET A 219 12.92 -17.45 20.94
CA MET A 219 12.49 -17.88 22.29
C MET A 219 11.29 -17.03 22.74
N PRO A 220 11.34 -15.69 22.82
CA PRO A 220 10.22 -14.92 23.37
C PRO A 220 8.94 -14.79 22.51
N LEU A 221 8.94 -14.52 21.19
CA LEU A 221 7.68 -14.43 20.39
C LEU A 221 7.02 -15.80 20.18
N SER A 222 7.81 -16.87 20.07
CA SER A 222 7.30 -18.24 20.01
C SER A 222 6.97 -18.82 21.39
N GLU A 223 7.37 -18.17 22.49
CA GLU A 223 6.88 -18.37 23.86
C GLU A 223 5.66 -17.47 24.19
N VAL A 224 5.53 -16.31 23.54
CA VAL A 224 4.37 -15.39 23.65
C VAL A 224 3.16 -15.87 22.82
N THR A 225 3.38 -16.59 21.72
CA THR A 225 2.27 -17.28 21.03
C THR A 225 1.62 -18.36 21.92
N PRO A 226 2.38 -19.13 22.71
CA PRO A 226 1.88 -19.89 23.85
C PRO A 226 1.27 -19.03 24.96
N TYR A 227 1.67 -17.79 25.22
CA TYR A 227 0.93 -16.90 26.14
C TYR A 227 -0.46 -16.50 25.64
N MET A 228 -0.70 -16.50 24.31
CA MET A 228 -2.04 -16.42 23.73
C MET A 228 -2.86 -17.70 23.93
N ALA A 229 -2.21 -18.86 24.13
CA ALA A 229 -2.86 -20.17 24.25
C ALA A 229 -2.83 -20.78 25.68
N LYS A 230 -1.98 -20.29 26.59
CA LYS A 230 -1.77 -20.78 27.96
C LYS A 230 -1.48 -19.61 28.89
N LYS A 231 -2.55 -19.13 29.54
CA LYS A 231 -2.61 -18.30 30.76
C LYS A 231 -1.53 -17.20 30.90
N LYS A 232 -1.82 -16.01 30.35
CA LYS A 232 -1.73 -14.65 30.96
C LYS A 232 -1.44 -13.50 29.96
N LEU A 233 -1.71 -13.65 28.66
CA LEU A 233 -1.74 -12.45 27.80
C LEU A 233 -3.05 -11.67 28.06
N THR A 234 -2.94 -10.38 28.34
CA THR A 234 -4.08 -9.47 28.50
C THR A 234 -4.34 -8.70 27.21
N PRO A 235 -5.55 -8.17 26.99
CA PRO A 235 -5.81 -7.28 25.85
C PRO A 235 -4.83 -6.10 25.77
N ALA A 236 -4.46 -5.53 26.92
CA ALA A 236 -3.46 -4.45 27.01
C ALA A 236 -2.07 -4.90 26.54
N GLY A 237 -1.64 -6.09 26.95
CA GLY A 237 -0.37 -6.67 26.48
C GLY A 237 -0.40 -6.95 24.96
N ALA A 238 -1.51 -7.45 24.43
CA ALA A 238 -1.65 -7.71 22.99
C ALA A 238 -1.54 -6.42 22.15
N ARG A 239 -2.15 -5.31 22.60
CA ARG A 239 -2.02 -4.00 21.93
C ARG A 239 -0.58 -3.46 22.00
N PHE A 240 0.06 -3.58 23.17
CA PHE A 240 1.47 -3.22 23.34
C PHE A 240 2.36 -3.97 22.34
N PHE A 241 2.20 -5.29 22.23
CA PHE A 241 2.98 -6.08 21.28
C PHE A 241 2.68 -5.71 19.82
N TYR A 242 1.43 -5.40 19.49
CA TYR A 242 1.09 -4.91 18.15
C TYR A 242 1.80 -3.58 17.83
N HIS A 243 1.76 -2.60 18.74
CA HIS A 243 2.49 -1.34 18.60
C HIS A 243 4.00 -1.53 18.49
N TYR A 244 4.56 -2.54 19.19
CA TYR A 244 5.96 -2.89 19.06
C TYR A 244 6.29 -3.50 17.68
N ILE A 245 5.46 -4.39 17.14
CA ILE A 245 5.61 -4.93 15.77
C ILE A 245 5.52 -3.81 14.73
N VAL A 246 4.58 -2.89 14.91
CA VAL A 246 4.44 -1.70 14.07
C VAL A 246 5.72 -0.85 14.08
N PHE A 247 6.26 -0.58 15.28
CA PHE A 247 7.51 0.14 15.43
C PHE A 247 8.63 -0.54 14.64
N ARG A 248 8.76 -1.86 14.77
CA ARG A 248 9.76 -2.65 14.04
C ARG A 248 9.56 -2.58 12.53
N ALA A 249 8.33 -2.74 12.05
CA ALA A 249 7.99 -2.55 10.63
C ALA A 249 8.37 -1.14 10.13
N MET A 250 8.16 -0.11 10.94
CA MET A 250 8.54 1.27 10.61
C MET A 250 10.05 1.49 10.57
N VAL A 251 10.83 0.83 11.43
CA VAL A 251 12.31 0.86 11.41
C VAL A 251 12.83 0.25 10.11
N LEU A 252 12.33 -0.93 9.73
CA LEU A 252 12.69 -1.56 8.45
C LEU A 252 12.34 -0.67 7.26
N SER A 253 11.13 -0.12 7.26
CA SER A 253 10.66 0.77 6.21
C SER A 253 11.44 2.08 6.15
N PHE A 254 11.88 2.59 7.30
CA PHE A 254 12.75 3.74 7.40
C PHE A 254 14.08 3.41 6.71
N PHE A 255 14.84 2.43 7.18
CA PHE A 255 16.13 2.10 6.55
C PHE A 255 15.97 1.75 5.07
N GLY A 256 14.99 0.92 4.71
CA GLY A 256 14.70 0.56 3.32
C GLY A 256 14.45 1.79 2.44
N SER A 257 13.56 2.70 2.83
CA SER A 257 13.25 3.90 2.02
C SER A 257 14.46 4.80 1.78
N TYR A 258 15.38 4.83 2.73
CA TYR A 258 16.60 5.61 2.59
C TYR A 258 17.66 4.86 1.77
N MET A 259 17.75 3.53 1.84
CA MET A 259 18.54 2.74 0.89
C MET A 259 18.05 2.97 -0.54
N TYR A 260 16.74 3.05 -0.74
CA TYR A 260 16.10 3.45 -2.00
C TYR A 260 16.25 4.93 -2.36
N GLN A 261 16.82 5.75 -1.47
CA GLN A 261 17.01 7.19 -1.68
C GLN A 261 15.71 7.97 -1.94
N ASP A 262 14.56 7.39 -1.58
CA ASP A 262 13.24 7.98 -1.77
C ASP A 262 12.34 7.72 -0.57
N ARG A 263 12.17 8.76 0.25
CA ARG A 263 11.30 8.73 1.45
C ARG A 263 9.84 8.42 1.11
N LYS A 264 9.38 8.67 -0.12
CA LYS A 264 8.00 8.39 -0.53
C LYS A 264 7.70 6.88 -0.59
N LEU A 265 8.73 6.03 -0.65
CA LEU A 265 8.57 4.57 -0.71
C LEU A 265 8.42 3.93 0.67
N ARG A 266 8.63 4.70 1.75
CA ARG A 266 8.53 4.20 3.12
C ARG A 266 7.20 3.52 3.42
N ASP A 267 6.09 4.13 3.00
CA ASP A 267 4.76 3.58 3.26
C ASP A 267 4.51 2.28 2.48
N SER A 268 5.10 2.14 1.29
CA SER A 268 4.98 0.92 0.49
C SER A 268 5.71 -0.25 1.15
N ILE A 269 6.92 -0.04 1.65
CA ILE A 269 7.67 -1.07 2.38
C ILE A 269 6.91 -1.46 3.65
N TYR A 270 6.40 -0.48 4.40
CA TYR A 270 5.63 -0.71 5.62
C TYR A 270 4.38 -1.55 5.34
N LYS A 271 3.60 -1.16 4.31
CA LYS A 271 2.42 -1.91 3.87
C LYS A 271 2.77 -3.36 3.52
N GLY A 272 3.89 -3.56 2.83
CA GLY A 272 4.40 -4.89 2.49
C GLY A 272 4.64 -5.73 3.73
N VAL A 273 5.39 -5.21 4.68
CA VAL A 273 5.68 -5.88 5.96
C VAL A 273 4.39 -6.28 6.67
N MET A 274 3.44 -5.35 6.78
CA MET A 274 2.17 -5.61 7.48
C MET A 274 1.28 -6.64 6.76
N LYS A 275 1.46 -6.82 5.45
CA LYS A 275 0.79 -7.85 4.63
C LYS A 275 1.51 -9.21 4.62
N SER A 276 2.74 -9.27 5.15
CA SER A 276 3.52 -10.51 5.17
C SER A 276 2.81 -11.65 5.91
N ARG A 277 3.05 -12.88 5.47
CA ARG A 277 2.39 -14.07 6.04
C ARG A 277 2.62 -14.21 7.56
N PRO A 278 3.81 -13.99 8.12
CA PRO A 278 4.02 -14.07 9.58
C PRO A 278 3.22 -13.03 10.36
N VAL A 279 3.24 -11.76 9.93
CA VAL A 279 2.53 -10.65 10.59
C VAL A 279 1.01 -10.85 10.51
N MET A 280 0.50 -11.23 9.34
CA MET A 280 -0.93 -11.50 9.16
C MET A 280 -1.43 -12.67 10.01
N ARG A 281 -0.61 -13.69 10.26
CA ARG A 281 -0.98 -14.78 11.20
C ARG A 281 -1.13 -14.25 12.62
N LEU A 282 -0.18 -13.44 13.10
CA LEU A 282 -0.24 -12.82 14.43
C LEU A 282 -1.50 -11.96 14.60
N ILE A 283 -1.78 -11.10 13.61
CA ILE A 283 -2.97 -10.24 13.61
C ILE A 283 -4.27 -11.06 13.64
N ARG A 284 -4.37 -12.11 12.80
CA ARG A 284 -5.56 -12.98 12.76
C ARG A 284 -5.77 -13.72 14.07
N THR A 285 -4.70 -14.26 14.67
CA THR A 285 -4.78 -14.93 15.98
C THR A 285 -5.25 -13.97 17.06
N ALA A 286 -4.70 -12.75 17.12
CA ALA A 286 -5.08 -11.74 18.11
C ALA A 286 -6.55 -11.28 17.98
N ARG A 287 -7.06 -11.19 16.74
CA ARG A 287 -8.49 -10.95 16.47
C ARG A 287 -9.37 -12.12 16.91
N ALA A 288 -8.96 -13.35 16.61
CA ALA A 288 -9.73 -14.56 16.93
C ALA A 288 -9.90 -14.76 18.44
N ILE A 289 -8.93 -14.33 19.24
CA ILE A 289 -9.02 -14.36 20.71
C ILE A 289 -9.64 -13.09 21.30
N HIS A 290 -10.20 -12.20 20.48
CA HIS A 290 -10.85 -10.94 20.87
C HIS A 290 -9.98 -9.98 21.68
N PHE A 291 -8.65 -10.02 21.49
CA PHE A 291 -7.73 -9.12 22.19
C PHE A 291 -7.43 -7.84 21.42
N LEU A 292 -7.64 -7.84 20.09
CA LEU A 292 -7.54 -6.66 19.24
C LEU A 292 -8.85 -6.46 18.46
N ALA A 293 -9.41 -5.26 18.54
CA ALA A 293 -10.52 -4.77 17.74
C ALA A 293 -10.02 -4.07 16.46
N ASP A 294 -10.91 -3.79 15.50
CA ASP A 294 -10.51 -3.10 14.26
C ASP A 294 -9.89 -1.71 14.52
N GLU A 295 -10.34 -1.04 15.57
CA GLU A 295 -9.83 0.25 16.04
C GLU A 295 -8.36 0.19 16.50
N ASP A 296 -7.92 -0.96 17.04
CA ASP A 296 -6.55 -1.14 17.54
C ASP A 296 -5.52 -1.20 16.39
N PHE A 297 -5.96 -1.42 15.15
CA PHE A 297 -5.09 -1.41 13.97
C PHE A 297 -4.92 -0.01 13.36
N ILE A 298 -5.65 0.98 13.87
CA ILE A 298 -5.54 2.36 13.42
C ILE A 298 -4.35 3.01 14.14
N MET A 299 -3.32 3.37 13.38
CA MET A 299 -2.14 4.01 13.93
C MET A 299 -2.49 5.34 14.61
N ASN A 300 -2.29 5.45 15.92
CA ASN A 300 -2.42 6.73 16.61
C ASN A 300 -1.35 7.72 16.10
N GLN A 301 -1.76 8.93 15.71
CA GLN A 301 -0.87 9.97 15.20
C GLN A 301 0.25 10.34 16.19
N ARG A 302 -0.06 10.41 17.50
CA ARG A 302 0.94 10.66 18.56
C ARG A 302 2.01 9.57 18.56
N LEU A 303 1.58 8.32 18.48
CA LEU A 303 2.48 7.17 18.50
C LEU A 303 3.38 7.13 17.26
N TYR A 304 2.79 7.35 16.09
CA TYR A 304 3.51 7.49 14.84
C TYR A 304 4.56 8.60 14.90
N LEU A 305 4.21 9.77 15.46
CA LEU A 305 5.14 10.88 15.64
C LEU A 305 6.30 10.52 16.59
N LYS A 306 6.03 9.82 17.69
CA LYS A 306 7.07 9.37 18.64
C LYS A 306 8.03 8.37 18.00
N ILE A 307 7.51 7.37 17.29
CA ILE A 307 8.30 6.42 16.51
C ILE A 307 9.15 7.18 15.47
N ASN A 308 8.56 8.13 14.75
CA ASN A 308 9.27 8.95 13.77
C ASN A 308 10.38 9.81 14.39
N MET A 309 10.13 10.46 15.51
CA MET A 309 11.12 11.26 16.23
C MET A 309 12.28 10.39 16.69
N PHE A 310 11.98 9.20 17.21
CA PHE A 310 12.99 8.21 17.56
C PHE A 310 13.84 7.83 16.34
N MET A 311 13.24 7.50 15.20
CA MET A 311 14.01 7.12 14.01
C MET A 311 14.83 8.26 13.39
N ARG A 312 14.46 9.52 13.62
CA ARG A 312 15.20 10.69 13.10
C ARG A 312 16.63 10.78 13.63
N GLN A 313 16.99 10.09 14.71
CA GLN A 313 18.37 10.03 15.18
C GLN A 313 19.33 9.39 14.16
N TRP A 314 18.81 8.54 13.27
CA TRP A 314 19.54 7.95 12.14
C TRP A 314 19.23 8.64 10.80
N ALA A 315 18.53 9.78 10.81
CA ALA A 315 18.29 10.57 9.60
C ALA A 315 19.55 11.38 9.24
N ILE A 316 20.50 10.76 8.54
CA ILE A 316 21.72 11.41 8.04
C ILE A 316 21.50 12.11 6.68
N PHE A 317 20.28 12.05 6.15
CA PHE A 317 20.01 12.41 4.75
C PHE A 317 19.27 13.73 4.68
N ASP A 318 19.93 14.68 4.04
CA ASP A 318 19.23 15.80 3.42
C ASP A 318 18.99 15.43 1.95
N PRO A 319 17.73 15.31 1.50
CA PRO A 319 17.40 15.10 0.09
C PRO A 319 18.00 16.16 -0.86
N LYS A 320 18.44 17.30 -0.30
CA LYS A 320 19.11 18.38 -1.02
C LYS A 320 20.63 18.20 -1.13
N ARG A 321 21.25 17.28 -0.38
CA ARG A 321 22.70 17.06 -0.35
C ARG A 321 23.06 15.64 -0.81
N LYS A 322 23.19 15.50 -2.14
CA LYS A 322 23.42 14.22 -2.85
C LYS A 322 24.69 13.46 -2.44
N GLU A 323 25.67 14.18 -1.91
CA GLU A 323 26.94 13.61 -1.43
C GLU A 323 26.87 12.97 -0.03
N HIS A 324 25.80 13.21 0.73
CA HIS A 324 25.56 12.52 2.01
C HIS A 324 24.73 11.24 1.87
N TYR A 325 24.47 10.77 0.63
CA TYR A 325 23.65 9.58 0.37
C TYR A 325 24.36 8.27 0.75
N TYR A 326 23.61 7.23 1.14
CA TYR A 326 24.13 6.00 1.77
C TYR A 326 25.16 5.27 0.91
N ARG A 327 25.09 5.45 -0.41
CA ARG A 327 26.05 4.95 -1.40
C ARG A 327 27.50 5.44 -1.16
N TYR A 328 27.68 6.47 -0.33
CA TYR A 328 28.97 7.12 -0.05
C TYR A 328 29.43 7.03 1.41
N TYR A 329 28.71 6.29 2.27
CA TYR A 329 29.11 6.07 3.66
C TYR A 329 29.65 4.63 3.85
N PRO A 330 30.96 4.39 3.62
CA PRO A 330 31.57 3.07 3.83
C PRO A 330 31.43 2.56 5.28
N ASN A 331 31.10 3.45 6.23
CA ASN A 331 30.93 3.16 7.65
C ASN A 331 29.46 3.25 8.11
N PHE A 332 28.47 3.02 7.24
CA PHE A 332 27.04 3.13 7.61
C PHE A 332 26.67 2.28 8.82
N THR A 333 27.05 1.00 8.81
CA THR A 333 26.77 0.08 9.92
C THR A 333 27.47 0.50 11.20
N SER A 334 28.71 1.02 11.10
CA SER A 334 29.43 1.63 12.22
C SER A 334 28.70 2.86 12.75
N TYR A 335 28.21 3.75 11.89
CA TYR A 335 27.43 4.93 12.31
C TYR A 335 26.14 4.54 13.05
N ILE A 336 25.44 3.48 12.61
CA ILE A 336 24.29 2.96 13.35
C ILE A 336 24.75 2.43 14.71
N GLY A 337 25.86 1.68 14.75
CA GLY A 337 26.54 1.22 15.97
C GLY A 337 26.83 2.35 16.96
N ASP A 338 27.59 3.37 16.53
CA ASP A 338 27.99 4.51 17.35
C ASP A 338 26.77 5.24 17.98
N ARG A 339 25.66 5.33 17.24
CA ARG A 339 24.41 5.95 17.74
C ARG A 339 23.61 5.06 18.70
N MET A 340 23.82 3.75 18.67
CA MET A 340 23.26 2.82 19.65
C MET A 340 24.11 2.74 20.92
N GLU A 341 25.42 3.00 20.81
CA GLU A 341 26.37 3.07 21.92
C GLU A 341 26.35 4.43 22.64
N ASP A 342 25.69 5.44 22.07
CA ASP A 342 25.38 6.72 22.72
C ASP A 342 24.65 6.48 24.05
N GLU A 343 25.17 7.05 25.14
CA GLU A 343 24.63 6.92 26.51
C GLU A 343 23.12 7.24 26.57
N SER A 344 22.64 8.12 25.69
CA SER A 344 21.24 8.54 25.65
C SER A 344 20.30 7.61 24.85
N PHE A 345 20.82 6.55 24.22
CA PHE A 345 20.01 5.58 23.47
C PHE A 345 19.05 4.80 24.39
N GLY A 346 19.53 4.40 25.57
CA GLY A 346 18.71 3.70 26.57
C GLY A 346 17.50 4.53 27.00
N ASP A 347 17.72 5.80 27.31
CA ASP A 347 16.67 6.74 27.69
C ASP A 347 15.65 6.95 26.57
N ARG A 348 16.14 7.09 25.32
CA ARG A 348 15.26 7.25 24.15
C ARG A 348 14.35 6.05 23.93
N ILE A 349 14.84 4.83 24.09
CA ILE A 349 14.01 3.62 24.00
C ILE A 349 13.03 3.56 25.16
N ASN A 350 13.48 3.83 26.39
CA ASN A 350 12.60 3.81 27.54
C ASN A 350 11.43 4.80 27.39
N LEU A 351 11.70 6.00 26.90
CA LEU A 351 10.65 6.98 26.57
C LEU A 351 9.68 6.46 25.50
N LEU A 352 10.16 5.73 24.50
CA LEU A 352 9.29 5.13 23.48
C LEU A 352 8.44 3.98 24.05
N LEU A 353 9.03 3.12 24.89
CA LEU A 353 8.33 2.04 25.57
C LEU A 353 7.27 2.58 26.55
N ASP A 354 7.54 3.72 27.21
CA ASP A 354 6.59 4.40 28.08
C ASP A 354 5.39 4.93 27.30
N GLU A 355 5.61 5.46 26.09
CA GLU A 355 4.53 5.89 25.21
C GLU A 355 3.65 4.71 24.76
N PHE A 356 4.23 3.54 24.46
CA PHE A 356 3.47 2.31 24.19
C PHE A 356 2.68 1.87 25.42
N CYS A 357 3.33 1.79 26.60
CA CYS A 357 2.68 1.46 27.86
C CYS A 357 1.49 2.38 28.17
N GLN A 358 1.68 3.70 28.00
CA GLN A 358 0.65 4.71 28.22
C GLN A 358 -0.52 4.55 27.24
N ALA A 359 -0.23 4.35 25.95
CA ALA A 359 -1.26 4.17 24.93
C ALA A 359 -2.13 2.94 25.23
N ASP A 360 -1.52 1.85 25.70
CA ASP A 360 -2.19 0.57 25.85
C ASP A 360 -2.71 0.27 27.25
N ARG A 361 -2.44 1.17 28.21
CA ARG A 361 -2.67 0.98 29.65
C ARG A 361 -2.01 -0.30 30.15
N PHE A 362 -0.76 -0.49 29.75
CA PHE A 362 0.06 -1.65 30.06
C PHE A 362 1.25 -1.26 30.91
N THR A 363 1.74 -2.19 31.74
CA THR A 363 2.91 -1.98 32.58
C THR A 363 3.92 -3.08 32.30
N LEU A 364 5.12 -2.69 31.88
CA LEU A 364 6.26 -3.59 31.73
C LEU A 364 6.91 -3.86 33.09
N SER A 365 7.30 -5.12 33.33
CA SER A 365 8.22 -5.41 34.43
C SER A 365 9.62 -4.86 34.10
N GLU A 366 10.44 -4.61 35.12
CA GLU A 366 11.82 -4.18 34.94
C GLU A 366 12.62 -5.18 34.10
N ARG A 367 12.38 -6.48 34.29
CA ARG A 367 12.97 -7.56 33.50
C ARG A 367 12.60 -7.44 32.02
N ASP A 368 11.32 -7.25 31.71
CA ASP A 368 10.83 -7.16 30.32
C ASP A 368 11.34 -5.89 29.64
N ARG A 369 11.42 -4.79 30.38
CA ARG A 369 11.98 -3.52 29.90
C ARG A 369 13.46 -3.66 29.53
N ASN A 370 14.27 -4.26 30.41
CA ASN A 370 15.69 -4.50 30.14
C ASN A 370 15.91 -5.44 28.94
N PHE A 371 15.05 -6.45 28.81
CA PHE A 371 15.05 -7.33 27.65
C PHE A 371 14.73 -6.57 26.36
N LEU A 372 13.63 -5.80 26.33
CA LEU A 372 13.21 -5.05 25.14
C LEU A 372 14.24 -3.99 24.72
N LEU A 373 14.96 -3.40 25.68
CA LEU A 373 16.05 -2.48 25.38
C LEU A 373 17.16 -3.17 24.57
N GLN A 374 17.65 -4.31 25.06
CA GLN A 374 18.69 -5.09 24.39
C GLN A 374 18.22 -5.63 23.03
N GLU A 375 16.98 -6.12 22.97
CA GLU A 375 16.39 -6.65 21.74
C GLU A 375 16.20 -5.55 20.70
N THR A 376 15.71 -4.36 21.09
CA THR A 376 15.56 -3.22 20.17
C THR A 376 16.90 -2.83 19.57
N ALA A 377 17.97 -2.79 20.37
CA ALA A 377 19.32 -2.50 19.90
C ALA A 377 19.78 -3.55 18.87
N ALA A 378 19.67 -4.84 19.23
CA ALA A 378 20.04 -5.95 18.37
C ALA A 378 19.22 -5.97 17.06
N TYR A 379 17.94 -5.65 17.13
CA TYR A 379 17.05 -5.58 15.98
C TYR A 379 17.41 -4.44 15.03
N ILE A 380 17.64 -3.22 15.55
CA ILE A 380 18.06 -2.07 14.74
C ILE A 380 19.41 -2.36 14.07
N ASN A 381 20.32 -2.99 14.80
CA ASN A 381 21.59 -3.43 14.24
C ASN A 381 21.40 -4.46 13.13
N THR A 382 20.61 -5.51 13.39
CA THR A 382 20.34 -6.58 12.43
C THR A 382 19.64 -6.06 11.18
N VAL A 383 18.64 -5.20 11.32
CA VAL A 383 17.91 -4.64 10.18
C VAL A 383 18.76 -3.66 9.39
N SER A 384 19.51 -2.78 10.04
CA SER A 384 20.42 -1.88 9.31
C SER A 384 21.46 -2.66 8.52
N HIS A 385 22.03 -3.73 9.09
CA HIS A 385 22.95 -4.63 8.40
C HIS A 385 22.24 -5.41 7.30
N ALA A 386 21.06 -5.98 7.56
CA ALA A 386 20.29 -6.71 6.56
C ALA A 386 19.93 -5.80 5.39
N MET A 387 19.44 -4.59 5.62
CA MET A 387 19.13 -3.61 4.57
C MET A 387 20.39 -3.12 3.84
N TYR A 388 21.52 -2.95 4.53
CA TYR A 388 22.78 -2.51 3.93
C TYR A 388 23.45 -3.60 3.09
N PHE A 389 23.54 -4.82 3.62
CA PHE A 389 24.06 -5.97 2.87
C PHE A 389 23.11 -6.35 1.75
N ALA A 390 21.80 -6.35 2.00
CA ALA A 390 20.83 -6.52 0.95
C ALA A 390 21.01 -5.40 -0.08
N TYR A 391 21.26 -4.12 0.24
CA TYR A 391 21.62 -3.09 -0.74
C TYR A 391 22.87 -3.35 -1.55
N ASN A 392 23.97 -3.74 -0.90
CA ASN A 392 25.21 -4.07 -1.59
C ASN A 392 25.11 -5.36 -2.42
N ILE A 393 24.06 -6.16 -2.25
CA ILE A 393 23.87 -7.48 -2.89
C ILE A 393 22.58 -7.53 -3.75
N GLY A 394 21.63 -6.61 -3.61
CA GLY A 394 20.22 -6.79 -4.01
C GLY A 394 19.22 -5.61 -3.86
N PHE A 395 19.32 -4.66 -2.90
CA PHE A 395 18.58 -3.39 -2.94
C PHE A 395 19.33 -2.44 -3.87
N ARG A 396 19.38 -2.80 -5.14
CA ARG A 396 19.73 -1.84 -6.18
C ARG A 396 18.67 -0.76 -6.19
N ARG A 397 19.02 0.49 -6.54
CA ARG A 397 17.96 1.43 -6.89
C ARG A 397 17.17 0.78 -8.02
N PRO A 398 15.86 0.99 -8.10
CA PRO A 398 15.05 0.39 -9.15
C PRO A 398 15.61 0.69 -10.55
N GLU A 399 16.24 1.85 -10.72
CA GLU A 399 16.95 2.25 -11.95
C GLU A 399 18.24 1.44 -12.21
N ASP A 400 18.91 0.94 -11.16
CA ASP A 400 20.09 0.09 -11.28
C ASP A 400 19.73 -1.35 -11.76
N PHE A 401 18.45 -1.74 -11.80
CA PHE A 401 18.01 -2.98 -12.48
C PHE A 401 18.02 -2.86 -14.01
N ILE A 402 17.97 -1.63 -14.53
CA ILE A 402 18.10 -1.33 -15.97
C ILE A 402 19.59 -1.31 -16.36
N ASP A 403 20.45 -0.74 -15.52
CA ASP A 403 21.88 -0.52 -15.78
C ASP A 403 22.76 -1.77 -15.50
N SER A 404 22.33 -2.67 -14.61
CA SER A 404 23.17 -3.80 -14.16
C SER A 404 23.25 -5.00 -15.08
N ARG A 405 22.56 -4.98 -16.22
CA ARG A 405 22.61 -6.05 -17.24
C ARG A 405 23.84 -6.01 -18.15
N TRP A 406 24.99 -5.48 -17.69
CA TRP A 406 26.24 -5.55 -18.47
C TRP A 406 27.56 -5.75 -17.70
N ASN A 407 27.58 -5.86 -16.37
CA ASN A 407 28.85 -6.09 -15.67
C ASN A 407 28.93 -7.47 -15.01
N GLU A 408 29.37 -8.46 -15.80
CA GLU A 408 29.57 -9.89 -15.48
C GLU A 408 30.56 -10.20 -14.32
N ARG A 409 31.09 -9.22 -13.58
CA ARG A 409 32.35 -9.41 -12.81
C ARG A 409 32.30 -9.40 -11.28
N THR A 410 31.16 -9.64 -10.63
CA THR A 410 31.14 -9.75 -9.14
C THR A 410 30.62 -11.10 -8.64
N LYS A 411 31.55 -11.99 -8.26
CA LYS A 411 31.30 -13.27 -7.57
C LYS A 411 31.09 -13.03 -6.06
N ASN A 412 29.85 -12.82 -5.62
CA ASN A 412 29.48 -12.69 -4.19
C ASN A 412 28.56 -13.87 -3.75
N PRO A 413 28.81 -14.55 -2.61
CA PRO A 413 27.99 -15.69 -2.14
C PRO A 413 26.53 -15.36 -1.82
N LEU A 414 26.24 -14.11 -1.44
CA LEU A 414 24.89 -13.66 -1.07
C LEU A 414 24.04 -13.35 -2.33
N LEU A 415 24.70 -12.96 -3.43
CA LEU A 415 24.13 -12.92 -4.78
C LEU A 415 23.71 -14.33 -5.25
N LYS A 416 24.32 -15.41 -4.75
CA LYS A 416 23.95 -16.79 -5.09
C LYS A 416 22.61 -17.21 -4.49
N GLY A 417 22.22 -16.61 -3.36
CA GLY A 417 20.90 -16.78 -2.73
C GLY A 417 19.82 -15.99 -3.46
N PHE A 418 20.09 -14.72 -3.77
CA PHE A 418 19.21 -13.88 -4.61
C PHE A 418 19.08 -14.43 -6.05
N LYS A 419 20.15 -14.97 -6.64
CA LYS A 419 20.14 -15.73 -7.91
C LYS A 419 19.29 -17.00 -7.86
N LYS A 420 19.01 -17.56 -6.68
CA LYS A 420 18.15 -18.75 -6.52
C LYS A 420 16.67 -18.38 -6.37
N ILE A 421 16.39 -17.19 -5.85
CA ILE A 421 15.05 -16.63 -5.64
C ILE A 421 14.56 -15.90 -6.90
N PHE A 422 15.43 -15.10 -7.52
CA PHE A 422 15.15 -14.32 -8.74
C PHE A 422 15.67 -14.98 -10.03
N GLY A 423 16.39 -16.11 -9.91
CA GLY A 423 16.97 -16.85 -11.03
C GLY A 423 17.91 -16.03 -11.88
N LEU A 424 19.22 -16.00 -11.60
CA LEU A 424 20.26 -15.28 -12.39
C LEU A 424 21.58 -16.05 -12.43
#